data_AF-A0A2M7P054-F1
#
_entry.id   AF-A0A2M7P054-F1
#
_cell.length_a   1.000
_cell.length_b   1.000
_cell.length_c   1.000
_cell.angle_alpha   90.00
_cell.angle_beta   90.00
_cell.angle_gamma   90.00
#
_symmetry.space_group_name_H-M   'P 1'
#
loop_
_entity.id
_entity.type
_entity.pdbx_description
1 polymer ?
#
loop_
_entity_poly.entity_id
_entity_poly.type
_entity_poly.pdbx_seq_one_letter_code
_entity_poly.pdbx_strand_id
1 'polypeptide(L)' 'MPILTLPAHFDGNRICLDEPFSLQPNTNLIITILPRQESNNEHRDWLQLSSQKLEDAYGKNEPEYSSSLLKEVNHNYETR' A
#
# COMPACT_ATOMS: atom_id res chain seq x y z
N MET A 1 7.59 -28.25 2.52
CA MET A 1 8.56 -27.78 1.52
C MET A 1 8.53 -26.26 1.55
N PRO A 2 9.68 -25.56 1.66
CA PRO A 2 9.69 -24.10 1.68
C PRO A 2 9.21 -23.57 0.32
N ILE A 3 8.26 -22.66 0.33
CA ILE A 3 7.81 -21.94 -0.87
C ILE A 3 8.81 -20.81 -1.10
N LEU A 4 9.40 -20.77 -2.30
CA LEU A 4 10.26 -19.67 -2.74
C LEU A 4 9.47 -18.82 -3.74
N THR A 5 9.30 -17.54 -3.42
CA THR A 5 8.66 -16.57 -4.32
C THR A 5 9.75 -15.92 -5.16
N LEU A 6 9.66 -16.07 -6.48
CA LEU A 6 10.57 -15.44 -7.44
C LEU A 6 9.78 -14.37 -8.22
N PRO A 7 10.29 -13.12 -8.32
CA PRO A 7 9.69 -12.10 -9.16
C PRO A 7 9.83 -12.49 -10.64
N ALA A 8 8.78 -12.28 -11.40
CA ALA A 8 8.71 -12.61 -12.81
C ALA A 8 7.67 -11.75 -13.52
N HIS A 9 7.90 -11.51 -14.80
CA HIS A 9 6.93 -10.87 -15.68
C HIS A 9 6.62 -11.73 -16.90
N PHE A 10 5.45 -11.49 -17.50
CA PHE A 10 5.11 -12.05 -18.80
C PHE A 10 5.58 -11.06 -19.89
N ASP A 11 6.48 -11.49 -20.77
CA ASP A 11 7.04 -10.65 -21.84
C ASP A 11 6.13 -10.57 -23.09
N GLY A 12 4.96 -11.22 -23.06
CA GLY A 12 4.05 -11.37 -24.20
C GLY A 12 4.11 -12.76 -24.84
N ASN A 13 5.11 -13.57 -24.53
CA ASN A 13 5.28 -14.92 -25.10
C ASN A 13 5.64 -15.97 -24.03
N ARG A 14 6.42 -15.61 -23.02
CA ARG A 14 6.88 -16.50 -21.95
C ARG A 14 6.92 -15.79 -20.59
N ILE A 15 6.94 -16.59 -19.53
CA ILE A 15 7.20 -16.10 -18.17
C ILE A 15 8.72 -15.96 -18.01
N CYS A 16 9.18 -14.75 -17.74
CA CYS A 16 10.58 -14.40 -17.53
C CYS A 16 10.81 -14.13 -16.05
N LEU A 17 11.75 -14.85 -15.44
CA LEU A 17 12.22 -14.51 -14.09
C LEU A 17 12.98 -13.19 -14.16
N ASP A 18 12.69 -12.28 -13.24
CA ASP A 18 13.35 -10.97 -13.19
C ASP A 18 14.79 -11.09 -12.70
N GLU A 19 15.06 -12.14 -11.91
CA GLU A 19 16.38 -12.49 -11.41
C GLU A 19 16.80 -13.89 -11.89
N PRO A 20 18.10 -14.12 -12.18
CA PRO A 20 18.60 -15.43 -12.55
C PRO A 20 18.36 -16.46 -11.44
N PHE A 21 17.68 -17.56 -11.78
CA PHE A 21 17.47 -18.69 -10.87
C PHE A 21 17.65 -20.02 -11.60
N SER A 22 18.38 -20.95 -10.98
CA SER A 22 18.63 -22.27 -11.57
C SER A 22 17.44 -23.19 -11.33
N LEU A 23 16.76 -23.57 -12.41
CA LEU A 23 15.65 -24.53 -12.39
C LEU A 23 16.11 -25.85 -13.01
N GLN A 24 15.88 -26.95 -12.29
CA GLN A 24 16.09 -28.29 -12.84
C GLN A 24 14.96 -28.61 -13.83
N PRO A 25 15.24 -29.37 -14.92
CA PRO A 25 14.20 -29.85 -15.81
C PRO A 25 13.08 -30.57 -15.04
N ASN A 26 11.82 -30.29 -15.40
CA ASN A 26 10.62 -30.88 -14.78
C ASN A 26 10.40 -30.50 -13.29
N THR A 27 10.98 -29.39 -12.82
CA THR A 27 10.65 -28.85 -11.49
C THR A 27 9.18 -28.43 -11.47
N ASN A 28 8.41 -28.90 -10.47
CA ASN A 28 7.01 -28.49 -10.29
C ASN A 28 6.95 -27.05 -9.80
N LEU A 29 6.20 -26.20 -10.51
CA LEU A 29 6.05 -24.77 -10.21
C LEU A 29 4.58 -24.46 -9.87
N ILE A 30 4.39 -23.54 -8.92
CA ILE A 30 3.11 -22.89 -8.66
C ILE A 30 3.20 -21.48 -9.23
N ILE A 31 2.32 -21.13 -10.16
CA ILE A 31 2.30 -19.81 -10.79
C ILE A 31 1.14 -19.00 -10.24
N THR A 32 1.47 -17.88 -9.61
CA THR A 32 0.49 -16.89 -9.14
C THR A 32 0.49 -15.70 -10.10
N ILE A 33 -0.62 -15.47 -10.79
CA ILE A 33 -0.77 -14.30 -11.66
C ILE A 33 -1.26 -13.14 -10.81
N LEU A 34 -0.43 -12.10 -10.68
CA LEU A 34 -0.85 -10.85 -10.07
C LEU A 34 -1.76 -10.14 -11.07
N PRO A 35 -2.99 -9.76 -10.69
CA PRO A 35 -3.82 -8.95 -11.56
C PRO A 35 -3.03 -7.68 -11.86
N ARG A 36 -3.05 -7.26 -13.13
CA ARG A 36 -2.58 -5.91 -13.47
C ARG A 36 -3.32 -4.99 -12.51
N GLN A 37 -2.61 -4.08 -11.86
CA GLN A 37 -3.28 -2.90 -11.34
C GLN A 37 -3.83 -2.19 -12.58
N GLU A 38 -4.97 -2.65 -13.11
CA GLU A 38 -5.94 -1.73 -13.68
C GLU A 38 -5.99 -0.64 -12.65
N SER A 39 -5.62 0.58 -13.03
CA SER A 39 -5.58 1.74 -12.16
C SER A 39 -6.81 1.66 -11.27
N ASN A 40 -6.65 1.16 -10.05
CA ASN A 40 -7.76 0.48 -9.39
C ASN A 40 -8.74 1.60 -9.12
N ASN A 41 -9.84 1.65 -9.87
CA ASN A 41 -10.77 2.77 -9.79
C ASN A 41 -11.20 2.88 -8.33
N GLU A 42 -11.38 1.74 -7.66
CA GLU A 42 -11.57 1.64 -6.22
C GLU A 42 -10.51 2.40 -5.40
N HIS A 43 -9.20 2.25 -5.66
CA HIS A 43 -8.17 2.97 -4.89
C HIS A 43 -8.27 4.49 -5.08
N ARG A 44 -8.54 4.94 -6.31
CA ARG A 44 -8.76 6.36 -6.62
C ARG A 44 -10.03 6.88 -5.96
N ASP A 45 -11.12 6.11 -6.05
CA ASP A 45 -12.41 6.40 -5.44
C ASP A 45 -12.29 6.46 -3.91
N TRP A 46 -11.48 5.58 -3.33
CA TRP A 46 -11.18 5.56 -1.90
C TRP A 46 -10.41 6.80 -1.46
N LEU A 47 -9.37 7.19 -2.21
CA LEU A 47 -8.61 8.42 -1.96
C LEU A 47 -9.48 9.67 -2.09
N GLN A 48 -10.36 9.70 -3.09
CA GLN A 48 -11.29 10.82 -3.28
C GLN A 48 -12.30 10.90 -2.13
N LEU A 49 -12.89 9.76 -1.74
CA LEU A 49 -13.84 9.69 -0.63
C LEU A 49 -13.18 10.10 0.69
N SER A 50 -11.97 9.62 0.97
CA SER A 50 -11.27 9.93 2.22
C SER A 50 -10.91 11.41 2.30
N SER A 51 -10.44 12.00 1.20
CA SER A 51 -10.15 13.44 1.11
C SER A 51 -11.41 14.27 1.36
N GLN A 52 -12.54 13.93 0.72
CA GLN A 52 -13.80 14.64 0.92
C GLN A 52 -14.28 14.54 2.36
N LYS A 53 -14.20 13.35 2.96
CA LYS A 53 -14.65 13.14 4.35
C LYS A 53 -13.74 13.82 5.37
N LEU A 54 -12.45 13.95 5.07
CA LEU A 54 -11.54 14.74 5.88
C LEU A 54 -11.94 16.22 5.85
N GLU A 55 -12.23 16.77 4.67
CA GLU A 55 -12.69 18.16 4.53
C GLU A 55 -14.03 18.38 5.27
N ASP A 56 -14.99 17.47 5.10
CA ASP A 56 -16.30 17.51 5.78
C ASP A 56 -16.19 17.49 7.32
N ALA A 57 -15.10 16.92 7.86
CA ALA A 57 -14.85 16.86 9.29
C ALA A 57 -14.44 18.22 9.87
N TYR A 58 -13.98 19.15 9.03
CA TYR A 58 -13.65 20.51 9.44
C TYR A 58 -14.84 21.46 9.23
N GLY A 59 -15.05 22.38 10.17
CA GLY A 59 -16.19 23.28 10.18
C GLY A 59 -15.90 24.62 10.84
N LYS A 60 -16.64 25.66 10.45
CA LYS A 60 -16.46 27.04 10.94
C LYS A 60 -16.62 27.21 12.45
N ASN A 61 -17.30 26.26 13.10
CA ASN A 61 -17.61 26.29 14.53
C ASN A 61 -16.89 25.17 15.30
N GLU A 62 -15.70 24.77 14.86
CA GLU A 62 -14.86 23.85 15.61
C GLU A 62 -14.45 24.45 16.97
N PRO A 63 -14.43 23.65 18.04
CA PRO A 63 -13.90 24.09 19.32
C PRO A 63 -12.39 24.30 19.22
N GLU A 64 -11.89 25.36 19.86
CA GLU A 64 -10.46 25.61 19.95
C GLU A 64 -9.79 24.59 20.89
N TYR A 65 -8.95 23.72 20.33
CA TYR A 65 -8.19 22.74 21.10
C TYR A 65 -6.87 23.35 21.59
N SER A 66 -6.94 24.15 22.66
CA SER A 66 -5.76 24.76 23.30
C SER A 66 -4.89 23.72 24.03
N SER A 67 -3.59 23.99 24.17
CA SER A 67 -2.64 23.18 24.95
C SER A 67 -3.04 23.03 26.42
N SER A 68 -3.86 23.94 26.94
CA SER A 68 -4.45 23.84 28.28
C SER A 68 -5.40 22.65 28.47
N LEU A 69 -5.90 22.06 27.37
CA LEU A 69 -6.77 20.87 27.40
C LEU A 69 -5.98 19.55 27.40
N LEU A 70 -4.65 19.60 27.31
CA LEU A 70 -3.82 18.42 27.35
C LEU A 70 -3.86 17.78 28.75
N LYS A 71 -4.20 16.50 28.81
CA LYS A 71 -4.16 15.74 30.07
C LYS A 71 -2.71 15.54 30.56
N GLU A 72 -1.80 15.26 29.64
CA GLU A 72 -0.37 15.12 29.89
C GLU A 72 0.39 15.74 28.70
N VAL A 73 1.47 16.47 28.99
CA VAL A 73 2.27 17.14 27.97
C VAL A 73 3.26 16.14 27.37
N ASN A 74 3.25 15.99 26.05
CA ASN A 74 4.27 15.23 25.35
C ASN A 74 5.53 16.09 25.16
N HIS A 75 6.51 15.93 26.04
CA HIS A 75 7.78 16.67 26.01
C HIS A 75 8.65 16.41 24.77
N ASN A 76 8.32 15.39 23.97
CA ASN A 76 9.03 15.09 22.71
C ASN A 76 8.37 15.75 21.49
N TYR A 77 7.30 16.55 21.67
CA TYR A 77 6.53 17.15 20.58
C TYR A 77 7.16 18.43 19.99
N GLU A 78 8.23 18.96 20.58
CA GLU A 78 8.92 20.18 20.09
C GLU A 78 10.35 19.91 19.60
N THR A 79 10.51 18.97 18.67
CA THR A 79 11.78 18.80 17.94
C THR A 79 11.53 18.87 16.44
N ARG A 80 11.16 20.05 15.92
CA ARG A 80 11.30 20.41 14.51
C ARG A 80 11.35 21.92 14.31
#